data_AF-A0A073ID89-F1
#
_entry.id   AF-A0A073ID89-F1
#
_cell.length_a   1.000
_cell.length_b   1.000
_cell.length_c   1.000
_cell.angle_alpha   90.00
_cell.angle_beta   90.00
_cell.angle_gamma   90.00
#
_symmetry.space_group_name_H-M   'P 1'
#
loop_
_entity.id
_entity.type
_entity.pdbx_description
1 polymer ?
#
loop_
_entity_poly.entity_id
_entity_poly.type
_entity_poly.pdbx_seq_one_letter_code
_entity_poly.pdbx_strand_id
1 'polypeptide(L)'
;DNIDLIRSDLNSHPRKQALQRIFQEQTGQDQLSALEYMQVIDLFVSGKAKAWIEDDPTEALKANVLSSAPSGDPALPSSNLRAIVERMNAIKRTEGIEEKTLRQYLSFAALFEMLMGHDDITQIRQPDVKAFRADLAQMPKNWGKSPKDQASTRDEVMAKAASLPPDKVGLSVGTINRHLDHLNQIADWARDEGLAVDLNLKPSKLRRKETVRARDKRDAFSVEQLHVVFQNPVWTGSHSEHHQTKVGQEIFKNGIYWCPLIGAYTGARREEIAGLAPSDIVESDGVACFSIEDSELRRIKNLSSRRLIPIHSHLIDLGFLDYVQEARRNKQTSLFPELYEAGNDAFGRKVGR
;
A
#
# COMPACT_ATOMS: atom_id res chain seq x y z
N ASP A 1 16.84 -7.40 -36.65
CA ASP A 1 15.69 -8.28 -36.94
C ASP A 1 14.73 -7.53 -37.86
N ASN A 2 14.47 -8.01 -39.07
CA ASN A 2 13.75 -7.23 -40.11
C ASN A 2 12.28 -6.97 -39.73
N ILE A 3 11.70 -7.82 -38.88
CA ILE A 3 10.33 -7.70 -38.38
C ILE A 3 10.19 -6.51 -37.42
N ASP A 4 11.19 -6.27 -36.56
CA ASP A 4 11.15 -5.16 -35.62
C ASP A 4 11.34 -3.80 -36.32
N LEU A 5 12.09 -3.77 -37.43
CA LEU A 5 12.19 -2.61 -38.32
C LEU A 5 10.83 -2.28 -38.96
N ILE A 6 10.08 -3.28 -39.41
CA ILE A 6 8.73 -3.10 -39.98
C ILE A 6 7.75 -2.63 -38.90
N ARG A 7 7.79 -3.22 -37.70
CA ARG A 7 6.95 -2.79 -36.57
C ARG A 7 7.23 -1.35 -36.15
N SER A 8 8.49 -0.92 -36.22
CA SER A 8 8.88 0.46 -35.96
C SER A 8 8.35 1.42 -37.04
N ASP A 9 8.51 1.07 -38.33
CA ASP A 9 8.02 1.88 -39.47
C ASP A 9 6.49 2.05 -39.45
N LEU A 10 5.75 0.97 -39.17
CA LEU A 10 4.29 0.98 -39.08
C LEU A 10 3.76 1.82 -37.91
N ASN A 11 4.60 2.14 -36.93
CA ASN A 11 4.22 3.03 -35.83
C ASN A 11 4.41 4.52 -36.14
N SER A 12 4.99 4.86 -37.29
CA SER A 12 5.12 6.23 -37.76
C SER A 12 3.76 6.88 -38.04
N HIS A 13 3.67 8.19 -37.82
CA HIS A 13 2.42 8.94 -38.02
C HIS A 13 1.86 8.85 -39.46
N PRO A 14 2.69 8.91 -40.53
CA PRO A 14 2.21 8.74 -41.90
C PRO A 14 1.65 7.33 -42.18
N ARG A 15 2.27 6.28 -41.61
CA ARG A 15 1.78 4.90 -41.79
C ARG A 15 0.52 4.61 -41.02
N LYS A 16 0.38 5.18 -39.82
CA LYS A 16 -0.87 5.17 -39.04
C LYS A 16 -2.04 5.72 -39.85
N GLN A 17 -1.87 6.90 -40.46
CA GLN A 17 -2.91 7.52 -41.28
C GLN A 17 -3.25 6.70 -42.53
N ALA A 18 -2.25 6.12 -43.20
CA ALA A 18 -2.48 5.26 -44.36
C ALA A 18 -3.25 3.98 -44.01
N LEU A 19 -2.90 3.32 -42.89
CA LEU A 19 -3.61 2.13 -42.42
C LEU A 19 -5.04 2.43 -42.01
N GLN A 20 -5.27 3.57 -41.35
CA GLN A 20 -6.62 4.00 -40.96
C GLN A 20 -7.50 4.25 -42.19
N ARG A 21 -6.94 4.86 -43.24
CA ARG A 21 -7.67 5.08 -44.50
C ARG A 21 -8.02 3.77 -45.21
N ILE A 22 -7.06 2.85 -45.32
CA ILE A 22 -7.31 1.53 -45.94
C ILE A 22 -8.36 0.75 -45.15
N PHE A 23 -8.29 0.79 -43.82
CA PHE A 23 -9.30 0.16 -42.97
C PHE A 23 -10.68 0.75 -43.22
N GLN A 24 -10.81 2.09 -43.21
CA GLN A 24 -12.07 2.77 -43.51
C GLN A 24 -12.61 2.43 -44.91
N GLU A 25 -11.76 2.35 -45.93
CA GLU A 25 -12.14 1.96 -47.29
C GLU A 25 -12.65 0.51 -47.38
N GLN A 26 -12.17 -0.40 -46.53
CA GLN A 26 -12.51 -1.83 -46.56
C GLN A 26 -13.68 -2.19 -45.62
N THR A 27 -13.81 -1.52 -44.49
CA THR A 27 -14.79 -1.86 -43.44
C THR A 27 -15.93 -0.84 -43.34
N GLY A 28 -15.77 0.35 -43.92
CA GLY A 28 -16.73 1.45 -43.82
C GLY A 28 -16.77 2.13 -42.44
N GLN A 29 -15.86 1.81 -41.52
CA GLN A 29 -15.78 2.41 -40.18
C GLN A 29 -14.80 3.59 -40.15
N ASP A 30 -15.24 4.73 -39.60
CA ASP A 30 -14.47 5.98 -39.60
C ASP A 30 -13.30 6.04 -38.59
N GLN A 31 -13.33 5.18 -37.56
CA GLN A 31 -12.31 5.16 -36.52
C GLN A 31 -11.84 3.76 -36.22
N LEU A 32 -10.52 3.65 -36.07
CA LEU A 32 -9.82 2.42 -35.75
C LEU A 32 -9.40 2.48 -34.28
N SER A 33 -9.96 1.61 -33.44
CA SER A 33 -9.59 1.55 -32.02
C SER A 33 -8.13 1.08 -31.85
N ALA A 34 -7.55 1.30 -30.68
CA ALA A 34 -6.18 0.87 -30.40
C ALA A 34 -5.99 -0.65 -30.52
N LEU A 35 -7.02 -1.44 -30.18
CA LEU A 35 -7.00 -2.90 -30.31
C LEU A 35 -7.06 -3.34 -31.77
N GLU A 36 -8.00 -2.78 -32.54
CA GLU A 36 -8.12 -3.07 -33.97
C GLU A 36 -6.87 -2.62 -34.74
N TYR A 37 -6.27 -1.49 -34.35
CA TYR A 37 -5.01 -1.02 -34.92
C TYR A 37 -3.87 -2.03 -34.69
N MET A 38 -3.76 -2.60 -33.48
CA MET A 38 -2.77 -3.64 -33.20
C MET A 38 -3.03 -4.92 -34.01
N GLN A 39 -4.29 -5.32 -34.17
CA GLN A 39 -4.67 -6.47 -34.99
C GLN A 39 -4.34 -6.24 -36.48
N VAL A 40 -4.63 -5.04 -37.01
CA VAL A 40 -4.30 -4.66 -38.39
C VAL A 40 -2.78 -4.61 -38.62
N ILE A 41 -2.00 -4.10 -37.66
CA ILE A 41 -0.53 -4.16 -37.74
C ILE A 41 -0.06 -5.61 -37.78
N ASP A 42 -0.56 -6.46 -36.88
CA ASP A 42 -0.11 -7.84 -36.80
C ASP A 42 -0.47 -8.63 -38.06
N LEU A 43 -1.64 -8.33 -38.67
CA LEU A 43 -2.04 -8.81 -40.00
C LEU A 43 -1.08 -8.33 -41.10
N PHE A 44 -0.69 -7.05 -41.10
CA PHE A 44 0.22 -6.52 -42.11
C PHE A 44 1.63 -7.08 -41.98
N VAL A 45 2.13 -7.23 -40.75
CA VAL A 45 3.44 -7.80 -40.44
C VAL A 45 3.47 -9.29 -40.77
N SER A 46 2.43 -10.05 -40.40
CA SER A 46 2.32 -11.48 -40.73
C SER A 46 2.12 -11.71 -42.22
N GLY A 47 1.33 -10.88 -42.90
CA GLY A 47 1.15 -10.90 -44.35
C GLY A 47 2.43 -10.54 -45.10
N LYS A 48 3.19 -9.54 -44.64
CA LYS A 48 4.53 -9.23 -45.18
C LYS A 48 5.53 -10.35 -44.92
N ALA A 49 5.55 -10.92 -43.72
CA ALA A 49 6.44 -12.05 -43.39
C ALA A 49 6.11 -13.30 -44.22
N LYS A 50 4.82 -13.54 -44.52
CA LYS A 50 4.36 -14.62 -45.38
C LYS A 50 4.49 -14.33 -46.87
N ALA A 51 4.36 -13.09 -47.34
CA ALA A 51 4.61 -12.76 -48.75
C ALA A 51 6.08 -12.94 -49.17
N TRP A 52 7.00 -13.07 -48.20
CA TRP A 52 8.39 -13.48 -48.43
C TRP A 52 8.55 -15.01 -48.54
N ILE A 53 7.49 -15.78 -48.27
CA ILE A 53 7.42 -17.24 -48.29
C ILE A 53 6.19 -17.58 -49.15
N GLU A 54 6.37 -17.61 -50.48
CA GLU A 54 5.35 -17.78 -51.53
C GLU A 54 4.15 -18.71 -51.18
N ASP A 55 3.14 -18.21 -50.46
CA ASP A 55 1.90 -18.93 -50.25
C ASP A 55 0.74 -17.94 -50.04
N ASP A 56 -0.32 -18.09 -50.85
CA ASP A 56 -1.45 -17.16 -50.97
C ASP A 56 -2.25 -17.09 -49.64
N PRO A 57 -2.17 -15.98 -48.89
CA PRO A 57 -2.67 -15.90 -47.53
C PRO A 57 -4.19 -15.74 -47.45
N THR A 58 -4.89 -15.56 -48.56
CA THR A 58 -6.27 -15.05 -48.56
C THR A 58 -7.31 -16.13 -48.19
N GLU A 59 -7.08 -17.39 -48.56
CA GLU A 59 -8.03 -18.49 -48.31
C GLU A 59 -7.91 -19.06 -46.88
N ALA A 60 -6.69 -19.16 -46.33
CA ALA A 60 -6.47 -19.57 -44.95
C ALA A 60 -7.00 -18.54 -43.94
N LEU A 61 -6.98 -17.24 -44.29
CA LEU A 61 -7.52 -16.17 -43.47
C LEU A 61 -9.05 -16.14 -43.48
N LYS A 62 -9.71 -16.35 -44.63
CA LYS A 62 -11.18 -16.50 -44.65
C LYS A 62 -11.64 -17.66 -43.77
N ALA A 63 -10.95 -18.79 -43.81
CA ALA A 63 -11.26 -19.95 -42.98
C ALA A 63 -11.07 -19.66 -41.47
N ASN A 64 -10.01 -18.94 -41.09
CA ASN A 64 -9.76 -18.59 -39.68
C ASN A 64 -10.69 -17.49 -39.16
N VAL A 65 -11.00 -16.46 -39.94
CA VAL A 65 -11.92 -15.38 -39.53
C VAL A 65 -13.37 -15.88 -39.40
N LEU A 66 -13.79 -16.82 -40.26
CA LEU A 66 -15.09 -17.48 -40.15
C LEU A 66 -15.16 -18.52 -39.03
N SER A 67 -14.01 -19.05 -38.58
CA SER A 67 -13.90 -20.04 -37.50
C SER A 67 -13.69 -19.40 -36.11
N SER A 68 -13.24 -18.14 -36.04
CA SER A 68 -12.88 -17.46 -34.79
C SER A 68 -13.77 -16.28 -34.40
N ALA A 69 -15.05 -16.28 -34.81
CA ALA A 69 -16.02 -15.51 -34.04
C ALA A 69 -15.98 -16.04 -32.59
N PRO A 70 -15.58 -15.25 -31.58
CA PRO A 70 -15.63 -15.70 -30.20
C PRO A 70 -17.09 -16.04 -29.91
N SER A 71 -17.37 -17.34 -29.78
CA SER A 71 -18.67 -17.86 -29.46
C SER A 71 -18.89 -17.64 -27.96
N GLY A 72 -19.45 -16.49 -27.63
CA GLY A 72 -19.90 -16.10 -26.30
C GLY A 72 -19.31 -14.77 -25.87
N ASP A 73 -20.15 -13.89 -25.32
CA ASP A 73 -19.67 -12.79 -24.49
C ASP A 73 -18.70 -13.36 -23.45
N PRO A 74 -17.51 -12.75 -23.23
CA PRO A 74 -16.60 -13.22 -22.21
C PRO A 74 -17.35 -13.30 -20.88
N ALA A 75 -17.32 -14.49 -20.26
CA ALA A 75 -18.01 -14.71 -19.00
C ALA A 75 -17.58 -13.65 -17.98
N LEU A 76 -18.55 -12.97 -17.38
CA LEU A 76 -18.27 -11.96 -16.37
C LEU A 76 -17.51 -12.59 -15.20
N PRO A 77 -16.56 -11.86 -14.60
CA PRO A 77 -15.79 -12.37 -13.48
C PRO A 77 -16.68 -12.54 -12.24
N SER A 78 -16.21 -13.29 -11.25
CA SER A 78 -16.95 -13.46 -9.98
C SER A 78 -17.22 -12.11 -9.31
N SER A 79 -18.47 -11.93 -8.87
CA SER A 79 -18.98 -10.74 -8.18
C SER A 79 -18.74 -10.72 -6.67
N ASN A 80 -18.13 -11.77 -6.12
CA ASN A 80 -17.81 -11.85 -4.69
C ASN A 80 -16.72 -10.84 -4.34
N LEU A 81 -16.90 -10.10 -3.24
CA LEU A 81 -15.96 -9.04 -2.80
C LEU A 81 -14.54 -9.57 -2.72
N ARG A 82 -14.34 -10.78 -2.18
CA ARG A 82 -13.01 -11.38 -2.07
C ARG A 82 -12.36 -11.58 -3.44
N ALA A 83 -13.09 -12.13 -4.40
CA ALA A 83 -12.57 -12.38 -5.74
C ALA A 83 -12.22 -11.07 -6.47
N ILE A 84 -13.05 -10.03 -6.32
CA ILE A 84 -12.78 -8.69 -6.87
C ILE A 84 -11.50 -8.12 -6.22
N VAL A 85 -11.38 -8.21 -4.90
CA VAL A 85 -10.20 -7.75 -4.17
C VAL A 85 -8.93 -8.49 -4.59
N GLU A 86 -9.00 -9.80 -4.84
CA GLU A 86 -7.84 -10.57 -5.29
C GLU A 86 -7.36 -10.12 -6.67
N ARG A 87 -8.28 -9.88 -7.62
CA ARG A 87 -7.95 -9.31 -8.94
C ARG A 87 -7.39 -7.90 -8.83
N MET A 88 -8.07 -7.03 -8.07
CA MET A 88 -7.61 -5.66 -7.81
C MET A 88 -6.21 -5.66 -7.17
N ASN A 89 -5.96 -6.53 -6.18
CA ASN A 89 -4.68 -6.63 -5.51
C ASN A 89 -3.57 -7.17 -6.43
N ALA A 90 -3.89 -8.05 -7.39
CA ALA A 90 -2.92 -8.53 -8.36
C ALA A 90 -2.36 -7.38 -9.21
N ILE A 91 -3.22 -6.47 -9.68
CA ILE A 91 -2.80 -5.26 -10.42
C ILE A 91 -2.07 -4.28 -9.50
N LYS A 92 -2.63 -3.96 -8.33
CA LYS A 92 -1.97 -3.04 -7.38
C LYS A 92 -0.59 -3.51 -6.93
N ARG A 93 -0.36 -4.82 -6.87
CA ARG A 93 0.95 -5.39 -6.54
C ARG A 93 1.97 -5.09 -7.65
N THR A 94 1.60 -5.15 -8.93
CA THR A 94 2.50 -4.79 -10.03
C THR A 94 2.77 -3.28 -10.07
N GLU A 95 1.84 -2.46 -9.58
CA GLU A 95 2.00 -1.02 -9.37
C GLU A 95 2.86 -0.67 -8.13
N GLY A 96 3.37 -1.66 -7.40
CA GLY A 96 4.26 -1.46 -6.26
C GLY A 96 3.58 -1.00 -4.97
N ILE A 97 2.26 -1.19 -4.85
CA ILE A 97 1.51 -0.93 -3.61
C ILE A 97 1.95 -1.91 -2.50
N GLU A 98 2.15 -1.38 -1.29
CA GLU A 98 2.61 -2.16 -0.14
C GLU A 98 1.66 -3.32 0.21
N GLU A 99 2.21 -4.50 0.50
CA GLU A 99 1.45 -5.70 0.89
C GLU A 99 0.58 -5.48 2.14
N LYS A 100 0.97 -4.55 3.01
CA LYS A 100 0.15 -4.11 4.14
C LYS A 100 -1.18 -3.50 3.69
N THR A 101 -1.18 -2.70 2.64
CA THR A 101 -2.38 -2.07 2.08
C THR A 101 -3.24 -3.10 1.37
N LEU A 102 -2.64 -4.01 0.59
CA LEU A 102 -3.35 -5.11 -0.09
C LEU A 102 -4.11 -6.01 0.91
N ARG A 103 -3.46 -6.35 2.04
CA ARG A 103 -4.08 -7.08 3.15
C ARG A 103 -5.27 -6.35 3.78
N GLN A 104 -5.30 -5.01 3.74
CA GLN A 104 -6.43 -4.26 4.29
C GLN A 104 -7.71 -4.40 3.44
N TYR A 105 -7.59 -4.53 2.11
CA TYR A 105 -8.76 -4.82 1.27
C TYR A 105 -9.31 -6.23 1.51
N LEU A 106 -8.42 -7.23 1.65
CA LEU A 106 -8.82 -8.60 1.99
C LEU A 106 -9.50 -8.66 3.36
N SER A 107 -8.92 -7.98 4.35
CA SER A 107 -9.51 -7.87 5.70
C SER A 107 -10.86 -7.17 5.67
N PHE A 108 -11.04 -6.19 4.77
CA PHE A 108 -12.34 -5.55 4.56
C PHE A 108 -13.37 -6.51 3.97
N ALA A 109 -13.03 -7.26 2.91
CA ALA A 109 -13.96 -8.20 2.28
C ALA A 109 -14.46 -9.25 3.28
N ALA A 110 -13.55 -9.86 4.05
CA ALA A 110 -13.89 -10.83 5.09
C ALA A 110 -14.75 -10.24 6.22
N LEU A 111 -14.45 -9.00 6.66
CA LEU A 111 -15.26 -8.32 7.67
C LEU A 111 -16.67 -7.99 7.15
N PHE A 112 -16.79 -7.56 5.90
CA PHE A 112 -18.09 -7.25 5.30
C PHE A 112 -18.95 -8.52 5.19
N GLU A 113 -18.38 -9.60 4.66
CA GLU A 113 -19.05 -10.91 4.57
C GLU A 113 -19.51 -11.40 5.95
N MET A 114 -18.64 -11.34 6.96
CA MET A 114 -18.98 -11.77 8.32
C MET A 114 -20.14 -10.97 8.93
N LEU A 115 -20.19 -9.65 8.70
CA LEU A 115 -21.23 -8.79 9.27
C LEU A 115 -22.54 -8.80 8.49
N MET A 116 -22.48 -8.86 7.16
CA MET A 116 -23.68 -8.79 6.32
C MET A 116 -24.24 -10.16 5.94
N GLY A 117 -23.44 -11.21 6.04
CA GLY A 117 -23.81 -12.58 5.66
C GLY A 117 -23.81 -12.84 4.15
N HIS A 118 -23.40 -11.85 3.35
CA HIS A 118 -23.20 -11.99 1.90
C HIS A 118 -22.09 -11.04 1.43
N ASP A 119 -21.44 -11.39 0.32
CA ASP A 119 -20.34 -10.62 -0.26
C ASP A 119 -20.49 -10.41 -1.77
N ASP A 120 -21.65 -10.69 -2.35
CA ASP A 120 -21.90 -10.44 -3.78
C ASP A 120 -22.16 -8.95 -4.03
N ILE A 121 -21.24 -8.26 -4.71
CA ILE A 121 -21.33 -6.82 -5.00
C ILE A 121 -22.58 -6.45 -5.81
N THR A 122 -23.13 -7.37 -6.60
CA THR A 122 -24.33 -7.14 -7.41
C THR A 122 -25.61 -7.14 -6.56
N GLN A 123 -25.54 -7.68 -5.35
CA GLN A 123 -26.65 -7.75 -4.39
C GLN A 123 -26.56 -6.69 -3.29
N ILE A 124 -25.37 -6.12 -3.05
CA ILE A 124 -25.19 -5.06 -2.05
C ILE A 124 -25.99 -3.81 -2.44
N ARG A 125 -26.77 -3.29 -1.50
CA ARG A 125 -27.57 -2.07 -1.61
C ARG A 125 -27.18 -1.05 -0.54
N GLN A 126 -27.63 0.18 -0.71
CA GLN A 126 -27.36 1.26 0.26
C GLN A 126 -27.80 0.95 1.71
N PRO A 127 -28.95 0.28 1.96
CA PRO A 127 -29.33 -0.15 3.32
C PRO A 127 -28.32 -1.11 3.96
N ASP A 128 -27.70 -2.00 3.20
CA ASP A 128 -26.67 -2.93 3.71
C ASP A 128 -25.46 -2.15 4.21
N VAL A 129 -25.01 -1.15 3.45
CA VAL A 129 -23.90 -0.29 3.87
C VAL A 129 -24.24 0.52 5.12
N LYS A 130 -25.52 0.91 5.28
CA LYS A 130 -26.00 1.57 6.50
C LYS A 130 -25.98 0.63 7.70
N ALA A 131 -26.41 -0.62 7.53
CA ALA A 131 -26.37 -1.66 8.56
C ALA A 131 -24.92 -2.00 8.94
N PHE A 132 -24.06 -2.27 7.96
CA PHE A 132 -22.62 -2.48 8.13
C PHE A 132 -21.98 -1.35 8.93
N ARG A 133 -22.25 -0.08 8.57
CA ARG A 133 -21.75 1.09 9.32
C ARG A 133 -22.26 1.14 10.77
N ALA A 134 -23.48 0.70 11.02
CA ALA A 134 -24.05 0.64 12.37
C ALA A 134 -23.32 -0.43 13.20
N ASP A 135 -23.09 -1.61 12.62
CA ASP A 135 -22.36 -2.71 13.26
C ASP A 135 -20.91 -2.29 13.59
N LEU A 136 -20.19 -1.65 12.66
CA LEU A 136 -18.83 -1.13 12.93
C LEU A 136 -18.79 -0.14 14.12
N ALA A 137 -19.88 0.57 14.40
CA ALA A 137 -19.99 1.48 15.53
C ALA A 137 -20.32 0.79 16.86
N GLN A 138 -20.63 -0.50 16.82
CA GLN A 138 -20.99 -1.34 17.97
C GLN A 138 -20.00 -2.48 18.21
N MET A 139 -19.06 -2.74 17.29
CA MET A 139 -18.03 -3.77 17.48
C MET A 139 -16.94 -3.37 18.49
N PRO A 140 -16.20 -4.33 19.07
CA PRO A 140 -15.06 -4.04 19.93
C PRO A 140 -13.95 -3.27 19.20
N LYS A 141 -13.38 -2.24 19.84
CA LYS A 141 -12.29 -1.41 19.26
C LYS A 141 -11.04 -2.18 18.84
N ASN A 142 -10.78 -3.30 19.51
CA ASN A 142 -9.60 -4.12 19.31
C ASN A 142 -9.86 -5.36 18.44
N TRP A 143 -11.04 -5.45 17.80
CA TRP A 143 -11.36 -6.55 16.88
C TRP A 143 -10.32 -6.66 15.75
N GLY A 144 -10.02 -7.90 15.34
CA GLY A 144 -9.06 -8.22 14.28
C GLY A 144 -7.59 -8.16 14.71
N LYS A 145 -7.29 -7.93 16.00
CA LYS A 145 -5.91 -7.95 16.53
C LYS A 145 -5.45 -9.33 17.00
N SER A 146 -6.37 -10.28 17.16
CA SER A 146 -6.08 -11.67 17.52
C SER A 146 -6.55 -12.61 16.41
N PRO A 147 -5.82 -13.72 16.13
CA PRO A 147 -6.31 -14.77 15.23
C PRO A 147 -7.69 -15.30 15.62
N LYS A 148 -8.02 -15.32 16.91
CA LYS A 148 -9.34 -15.74 17.41
C LYS A 148 -10.47 -14.85 16.90
N ASP A 149 -10.23 -13.55 16.77
CA ASP A 149 -11.26 -12.60 16.31
C ASP A 149 -11.59 -12.79 14.82
N GLN A 150 -10.69 -13.40 14.03
CA GLN A 150 -10.90 -13.67 12.61
C GLN A 150 -11.82 -14.87 12.34
N ALA A 151 -11.95 -15.78 13.32
CA ALA A 151 -12.82 -16.95 13.23
C ALA A 151 -14.21 -16.71 13.85
N SER A 152 -14.43 -15.55 14.48
CA SER A 152 -15.67 -15.26 15.19
C SER A 152 -16.80 -14.88 14.24
N THR A 153 -18.01 -15.31 14.60
CA THR A 153 -19.24 -14.92 13.91
C THR A 153 -19.70 -13.52 14.33
N ARG A 154 -20.62 -12.93 13.58
CA ARG A 154 -21.24 -11.64 13.92
C ARG A 154 -21.81 -11.65 15.35
N ASP A 155 -22.57 -12.67 15.69
CA ASP A 155 -23.25 -12.75 16.98
C ASP A 155 -22.26 -12.86 18.14
N GLU A 156 -21.19 -13.64 17.98
CA GLU A 156 -20.11 -13.71 18.97
C GLU A 156 -19.42 -12.36 19.18
N VAL A 157 -19.13 -11.64 18.09
CA VAL A 157 -18.46 -10.33 18.17
C VAL A 157 -19.37 -9.31 18.85
N MET A 158 -20.65 -9.31 18.53
CA MET A 158 -21.63 -8.37 19.10
C MET A 158 -21.93 -8.71 20.57
N ALA A 159 -22.02 -9.99 20.93
CA ALA A 159 -22.14 -10.43 22.33
C ALA A 159 -20.90 -10.04 23.15
N LYS A 160 -19.69 -10.20 22.58
CA LYS A 160 -18.45 -9.72 23.19
C LYS A 160 -18.46 -8.21 23.38
N ALA A 161 -18.94 -7.45 22.40
CA ALA A 161 -19.06 -6.00 22.53
C ALA A 161 -20.00 -5.58 23.67
N ALA A 162 -21.13 -6.26 23.83
CA ALA A 162 -22.11 -5.97 24.87
C ALA A 162 -21.57 -6.17 26.30
N SER A 163 -20.55 -7.01 26.48
CA SER A 163 -19.89 -7.21 27.78
C SER A 163 -18.75 -6.23 28.07
N LEU A 164 -18.38 -5.38 27.11
CA LEU A 164 -17.28 -4.43 27.25
C LEU A 164 -17.75 -3.06 27.76
N PRO A 165 -16.89 -2.32 28.48
CA PRO A 165 -17.15 -0.92 28.82
C PRO A 165 -17.40 -0.05 27.57
N PRO A 166 -18.24 1.00 27.65
CA PRO A 166 -18.56 1.85 26.50
C PRO A 166 -17.34 2.46 25.79
N ASP A 167 -16.25 2.74 26.51
CA ASP A 167 -15.01 3.27 25.92
C ASP A 167 -14.23 2.24 25.08
N LYS A 168 -14.57 0.95 25.16
CA LYS A 168 -13.95 -0.14 24.38
C LYS A 168 -14.78 -0.58 23.18
N VAL A 169 -15.95 0.02 22.99
CA VAL A 169 -16.90 -0.32 21.93
C VAL A 169 -16.91 0.78 20.86
N GLY A 170 -17.08 0.38 19.61
CA GLY A 170 -17.19 1.23 18.43
C GLY A 170 -15.85 1.61 17.82
N LEU A 171 -15.67 1.28 16.54
CA LEU A 171 -14.48 1.66 15.78
C LEU A 171 -14.38 3.18 15.63
N SER A 172 -13.14 3.68 15.49
CA SER A 172 -12.90 5.11 15.29
C SER A 172 -13.55 5.61 13.98
N VAL A 173 -13.94 6.89 13.94
CA VAL A 173 -14.51 7.52 12.73
C VAL A 173 -13.62 7.31 11.50
N GLY A 174 -12.30 7.48 11.65
CA GLY A 174 -11.35 7.27 10.56
C GLY A 174 -11.27 5.81 10.10
N THR A 175 -11.44 4.84 11.02
CA THR A 175 -11.51 3.42 10.66
C THR A 175 -12.79 3.10 9.89
N ILE A 176 -13.94 3.57 10.38
CA ILE A 176 -15.24 3.39 9.71
C ILE A 176 -15.21 3.98 8.29
N ASN A 177 -14.74 5.22 8.16
CA ASN A 177 -14.63 5.87 6.85
C ASN A 177 -13.71 5.11 5.90
N ARG A 178 -12.62 4.51 6.39
CA ARG A 178 -11.73 3.67 5.56
C ARG A 178 -12.43 2.43 5.02
N HIS A 179 -13.24 1.74 5.82
CA HIS A 179 -14.03 0.61 5.32
C HIS A 179 -15.04 1.04 4.26
N LEU A 180 -15.69 2.21 4.44
CA LEU A 180 -16.58 2.77 3.41
C LEU A 180 -15.83 3.13 2.13
N ASP A 181 -14.61 3.66 2.25
CA ASP A 181 -13.76 3.99 1.10
C ASP A 181 -13.31 2.73 0.35
N HIS A 182 -12.98 1.65 1.07
CA HIS A 182 -12.68 0.35 0.45
C HIS A 182 -13.87 -0.21 -0.31
N LEU A 183 -15.08 -0.18 0.27
CA LEU A 183 -16.28 -0.61 -0.44
C LEU A 183 -16.53 0.23 -1.69
N ASN A 184 -16.33 1.55 -1.62
CA ASN A 184 -16.47 2.43 -2.77
C ASN A 184 -15.51 2.04 -3.89
N GLN A 185 -14.23 1.81 -3.55
CA GLN A 185 -13.22 1.42 -4.53
C GLN A 185 -13.49 0.04 -5.14
N ILE A 186 -13.94 -0.93 -4.35
CA ILE A 186 -14.30 -2.26 -4.85
C ILE A 186 -15.53 -2.18 -5.76
N ALA A 187 -16.51 -1.34 -5.41
CA ALA A 187 -17.67 -1.10 -6.25
C ALA A 187 -17.31 -0.43 -7.59
N ASP A 188 -16.39 0.54 -7.58
CA ASP A 188 -15.90 1.18 -8.81
C ASP A 188 -15.16 0.15 -9.69
N TRP A 189 -14.27 -0.65 -9.10
CA TRP A 189 -13.56 -1.72 -9.81
C TRP A 189 -14.51 -2.76 -10.42
N ALA A 190 -15.53 -3.18 -9.67
CA ALA A 190 -16.54 -4.11 -10.16
C ALA A 190 -17.32 -3.55 -11.37
N ARG A 191 -17.60 -2.24 -11.40
CA ARG A 191 -18.25 -1.60 -12.56
C ARG A 191 -17.33 -1.58 -13.77
N ASP A 192 -16.04 -1.29 -13.57
CA ASP A 192 -15.04 -1.33 -14.64
C ASP A 192 -14.86 -2.74 -15.23
N GLU A 193 -15.10 -3.78 -14.43
CA GLU A 193 -15.15 -5.19 -14.84
C GLU A 193 -16.49 -5.61 -15.48
N GLY A 194 -17.45 -4.69 -15.63
CA GLY A 194 -18.74 -4.94 -16.26
C GLY A 194 -19.81 -5.57 -15.34
N LEU A 195 -19.57 -5.63 -14.03
CA LEU A 195 -20.54 -6.16 -13.07
C LEU A 195 -21.68 -5.17 -12.80
N ALA A 196 -22.89 -5.69 -12.69
CA ALA A 196 -24.12 -4.91 -12.44
C ALA A 196 -24.22 -4.45 -10.98
N VAL A 197 -23.39 -3.47 -10.60
CA VAL A 197 -23.44 -2.81 -9.29
C VAL A 197 -24.58 -1.79 -9.25
N ASP A 198 -25.36 -1.77 -8.16
CA ASP A 198 -26.44 -0.79 -7.97
C ASP A 198 -25.92 0.66 -8.13
N LEU A 199 -26.56 1.42 -9.00
CA LEU A 199 -26.25 2.83 -9.28
C LEU A 199 -26.49 3.74 -8.06
N ASN A 200 -27.32 3.30 -7.12
CA ASN A 200 -27.61 3.99 -5.87
C ASN A 200 -26.65 3.61 -4.73
N LEU A 201 -25.76 2.65 -4.95
CA LEU A 201 -24.73 2.29 -3.98
C LEU A 201 -23.69 3.41 -3.87
N LYS A 202 -23.79 4.18 -2.79
CA LYS A 202 -22.98 5.37 -2.50
C LYS A 202 -22.39 5.30 -1.10
N PRO A 203 -21.37 4.44 -0.86
CA PRO A 203 -20.73 4.29 0.47
C PRO A 203 -20.15 5.61 1.00
N SER A 204 -19.59 6.43 0.11
CA SER A 204 -19.03 7.75 0.45
C SER A 204 -20.03 8.71 1.11
N LYS A 205 -21.34 8.58 0.83
CA LYS A 205 -22.41 9.39 1.47
C LYS A 205 -22.68 9.00 2.92
N LEU A 206 -22.19 7.84 3.38
CA LEU A 206 -22.34 7.37 4.76
C LEU A 206 -21.14 7.72 5.64
N ARG A 207 -20.13 8.41 5.09
CA ARG A 207 -18.98 8.87 5.86
C ARG A 207 -19.40 9.73 7.05
N ARG A 208 -18.69 9.56 8.17
CA ARG A 208 -18.84 10.39 9.37
C ARG A 208 -17.85 11.56 9.30
N LYS A 209 -18.31 12.75 9.69
CA LYS A 209 -17.45 13.93 9.81
C LYS A 209 -16.43 13.71 10.92
N GLU A 210 -15.16 13.94 10.62
CA GLU A 210 -14.15 14.09 11.68
C GLU A 210 -14.23 15.50 12.24
N THR A 211 -14.43 15.60 13.55
CA THR A 211 -14.55 16.87 14.27
C THR A 211 -13.26 17.30 14.95
N VAL A 212 -12.27 16.41 15.04
CA VAL A 212 -10.97 16.64 15.70
C VAL A 212 -9.87 16.51 14.65
N ARG A 213 -8.96 17.50 14.58
CA ARG A 213 -7.82 17.44 13.65
C ARG A 213 -6.92 16.27 14.03
N ALA A 214 -6.32 15.61 13.05
CA ALA A 214 -5.50 14.42 13.29
C ALA A 214 -4.37 14.66 14.31
N ARG A 215 -3.76 15.85 14.32
CA ARG A 215 -2.71 16.23 15.27
C ARG A 215 -3.21 16.43 16.70
N ASP A 216 -4.48 16.83 16.86
CA ASP A 216 -5.10 17.09 18.16
C ASP A 216 -5.71 15.80 18.76
N LYS A 217 -5.66 14.66 18.03
CA LYS A 217 -6.10 13.34 18.52
C LYS A 217 -5.09 12.69 19.48
N ARG A 218 -3.88 13.23 19.57
CA ARG A 218 -2.81 12.74 20.45
C ARG A 218 -2.27 13.93 21.21
N ASP A 219 -2.26 13.82 22.53
CA ASP A 219 -1.66 14.85 23.37
C ASP A 219 -0.15 14.89 23.09
N ALA A 220 0.37 16.09 22.86
CA ALA A 220 1.81 16.32 22.83
C ALA A 220 2.34 16.20 24.27
N PHE A 221 3.56 15.71 24.42
CA PHE A 221 4.22 15.73 25.73
C PHE A 221 4.42 17.17 26.20
N SER A 222 4.10 17.41 27.47
CA SER A 222 4.51 18.65 28.14
C SER A 222 6.02 18.63 28.40
N VAL A 223 6.61 19.80 28.65
CA VAL A 223 8.04 19.91 28.98
C VAL A 223 8.37 19.12 30.24
N GLU A 224 7.48 19.13 31.24
CA GLU A 224 7.61 18.36 32.48
C GLU A 224 7.59 16.85 32.21
N GLN A 225 6.69 16.40 31.32
CA GLN A 225 6.64 15.00 30.92
C GLN A 225 7.90 14.58 30.14
N LEU A 226 8.43 15.45 29.28
CA LEU A 226 9.70 15.19 28.59
C LEU A 226 10.86 15.05 29.58
N HIS A 227 10.93 15.90 30.62
CA HIS A 227 11.93 15.75 31.68
C HIS A 227 11.82 14.38 32.37
N VAL A 228 10.61 13.93 32.70
CA VAL A 228 10.39 12.60 33.29
C VAL A 228 10.82 11.48 32.34
N VAL A 229 10.50 11.58 31.05
CA VAL A 229 10.91 10.58 30.05
C VAL A 229 12.42 10.50 29.96
N PHE A 230 13.13 11.62 29.82
CA PHE A 230 14.58 11.62 29.63
C PHE A 230 15.40 11.44 30.93
N GLN A 231 14.73 11.29 32.08
CA GLN A 231 15.31 10.80 33.33
C GLN A 231 15.27 9.27 33.46
N ASN A 232 14.81 8.56 32.43
CA ASN A 232 14.75 7.09 32.46
C ASN A 232 16.15 6.44 32.56
N PRO A 233 16.26 5.27 33.24
CA PRO A 233 17.48 4.46 33.30
C PRO A 233 18.21 4.19 31.97
N VAL A 234 17.51 4.25 30.84
CA VAL A 234 18.11 4.20 29.50
C VAL A 234 19.24 5.24 29.34
N TRP A 235 19.04 6.44 29.87
CA TRP A 235 20.01 7.55 29.77
C TRP A 235 20.79 7.81 31.06
N THR A 236 20.32 7.31 32.21
CA THR A 236 20.91 7.61 33.52
C THR A 236 21.62 6.43 34.20
N GLY A 237 21.51 5.22 33.66
CA GLY A 237 22.11 4.01 34.22
C GLY A 237 21.11 2.86 34.29
N SER A 238 21.37 1.83 33.50
CA SER A 238 20.56 0.65 33.28
C SER A 238 21.09 -0.57 34.03
N HIS A 239 20.20 -1.47 34.42
CA HIS A 239 20.54 -2.74 35.07
C HIS A 239 21.33 -3.68 34.14
N SER A 240 20.88 -3.80 32.89
CA SER A 240 21.56 -4.55 31.83
C SER A 240 21.03 -4.18 30.45
N GLU A 241 21.71 -4.59 29.38
CA GLU A 241 21.32 -4.29 28.00
C GLU A 241 19.89 -4.77 27.66
N HIS A 242 19.46 -5.90 28.22
CA HIS A 242 18.10 -6.42 28.01
C HIS A 242 17.04 -5.80 28.92
N HIS A 243 17.44 -5.02 29.92
CA HIS A 243 16.55 -4.40 30.91
C HIS A 243 16.89 -2.93 31.13
N GLN A 244 17.04 -2.17 30.03
CA GLN A 244 17.46 -0.77 30.07
C GLN A 244 16.50 0.18 30.81
N THR A 245 15.25 -0.22 31.05
CA THR A 245 14.30 0.59 31.82
C THR A 245 14.39 0.37 33.33
N LYS A 246 15.19 -0.60 33.79
CA LYS A 246 15.46 -0.85 35.21
C LYS A 246 16.74 -0.13 35.63
N VAL A 247 16.74 0.46 36.81
CA VAL A 247 17.89 1.20 37.38
C VAL A 247 19.11 0.28 37.50
N GLY A 248 20.27 0.80 37.09
CA GLY A 248 21.58 0.20 37.30
C GLY A 248 22.70 1.22 37.07
N GLN A 249 23.90 0.77 36.71
CA GLN A 249 25.10 1.61 36.62
C GLN A 249 25.65 1.79 35.20
N GLU A 250 25.17 1.01 34.23
CA GLU A 250 25.74 0.98 32.88
C GLU A 250 24.83 1.68 31.86
N ILE A 251 25.41 2.33 30.85
CA ILE A 251 24.67 2.96 29.75
C ILE A 251 24.95 2.20 28.46
N PHE A 252 23.90 1.63 27.87
CA PHE A 252 23.98 0.90 26.60
C PHE A 252 23.48 1.80 25.46
N LYS A 253 24.39 2.26 24.61
CA LYS A 253 24.10 3.20 23.50
C LYS A 253 23.58 2.47 22.24
N ASN A 254 22.57 1.64 22.40
CA ASN A 254 21.88 0.95 21.30
C ASN A 254 20.70 1.79 20.74
N GLY A 255 19.90 1.23 19.86
CA GLY A 255 18.76 1.88 19.24
C GLY A 255 17.68 2.35 20.23
N ILE A 256 17.55 1.71 21.41
CA ILE A 256 16.63 2.17 22.47
C ILE A 256 17.14 3.48 23.09
N TYR A 257 18.45 3.67 23.17
CA TYR A 257 19.07 4.92 23.62
C TYR A 257 18.96 6.03 22.55
N TRP A 258 19.34 5.72 21.31
CA TRP A 258 19.45 6.73 20.25
C TRP A 258 18.12 7.12 19.60
N CYS A 259 17.23 6.16 19.31
CA CYS A 259 16.03 6.45 18.53
C CYS A 259 15.12 7.51 19.17
N PRO A 260 14.83 7.48 20.50
CA PRO A 260 14.00 8.51 21.11
C PRO A 260 14.67 9.89 21.13
N LEU A 261 16.00 9.95 21.33
CA LEU A 261 16.75 11.21 21.28
C LEU A 261 16.70 11.84 19.88
N ILE A 262 16.99 11.05 18.84
CA ILE A 262 16.89 11.51 17.45
C ILE A 262 15.46 11.97 17.15
N GLY A 263 14.45 11.20 17.59
CA GLY A 263 13.04 11.53 17.40
C GLY A 263 12.66 12.87 18.06
N ALA A 264 13.17 13.14 19.26
CA ALA A 264 12.90 14.38 19.98
C ALA A 264 13.49 15.62 19.29
N TYR A 265 14.69 15.53 18.70
CA TYR A 265 15.31 16.66 18.00
C TYR A 265 14.83 16.85 16.56
N THR A 266 14.46 15.76 15.87
CA THR A 266 14.19 15.82 14.42
C THR A 266 12.71 15.73 14.06
N GLY A 267 11.88 15.17 14.95
CA GLY A 267 10.49 14.81 14.63
C GLY A 267 10.36 13.74 13.52
N ALA A 268 11.46 13.06 13.15
CA ALA A 268 11.44 12.03 12.13
C ALA A 268 10.58 10.82 12.55
N ARG A 269 10.05 10.10 11.57
CA ARG A 269 9.20 8.93 11.87
C ARG A 269 10.06 7.85 12.52
N ARG A 270 9.46 7.11 13.46
CA ARG A 270 10.14 6.02 14.16
C ARG A 270 10.82 5.03 13.22
N GLU A 271 10.14 4.62 12.16
CA GLU A 271 10.68 3.71 11.14
C GLU A 271 11.82 4.37 10.34
N GLU A 272 11.78 5.69 10.14
CA GLU A 272 12.85 6.41 9.43
C GLU A 272 14.15 6.43 10.24
N ILE A 273 14.04 6.56 11.56
CA ILE A 273 15.18 6.57 12.49
C ILE A 273 15.71 5.16 12.71
N ALA A 274 14.82 4.20 13.01
CA ALA A 274 15.22 2.84 13.32
C ALA A 274 15.86 2.12 12.12
N GLY A 275 15.54 2.55 10.89
CA GLY A 275 16.13 2.03 9.65
C GLY A 275 17.34 2.81 9.14
N LEU A 276 17.96 3.69 9.93
CA LEU A 276 19.15 4.42 9.50
C LEU A 276 20.34 3.49 9.25
N ALA A 277 21.00 3.69 8.12
CA ALA A 277 22.28 3.08 7.79
C ALA A 277 23.45 4.04 8.10
N PRO A 278 24.68 3.56 8.30
CA PRO A 278 25.84 4.44 8.46
C PRO A 278 26.11 5.32 7.23
N SER A 279 25.64 4.90 6.05
CA SER A 279 25.66 5.68 4.80
C SER A 279 24.67 6.84 4.78
N ASP A 280 23.62 6.79 5.61
CA ASP A 280 22.60 7.84 5.68
C ASP A 280 23.10 9.07 6.45
N ILE A 281 24.27 9.00 7.08
CA ILE A 281 24.86 10.13 7.80
C ILE A 281 25.83 10.85 6.87
N VAL A 282 25.35 11.94 6.28
CA VAL A 282 26.09 12.68 5.24
C VAL A 282 26.56 14.03 5.77
N GLU A 283 27.54 14.63 5.11
CA GLU A 283 27.92 16.02 5.36
C GLU A 283 27.34 16.90 4.24
N SER A 284 26.68 17.99 4.61
CA SER A 284 26.21 19.02 3.70
C SER A 284 26.71 20.37 4.21
N ASP A 285 27.49 21.08 3.41
CA ASP A 285 28.04 22.40 3.75
C ASP A 285 28.78 22.44 5.11
N GLY A 286 29.54 21.39 5.42
CA GLY A 286 30.26 21.25 6.68
C GLY A 286 29.39 20.87 7.89
N VAL A 287 28.11 20.56 7.67
CA VAL A 287 27.16 20.15 8.73
C VAL A 287 26.77 18.68 8.54
N ALA A 288 26.99 17.87 9.57
CA ALA A 288 26.54 16.48 9.58
C ALA A 288 25.00 16.42 9.60
N CYS A 289 24.42 15.60 8.72
CA CYS A 289 22.99 15.51 8.47
C CYS A 289 22.53 14.04 8.43
N PHE A 290 21.32 13.78 8.90
CA PHE A 290 20.55 12.59 8.55
C PHE A 290 19.98 12.75 7.15
N SER A 291 20.32 11.84 6.25
CA SER A 291 19.67 11.68 4.95
C SER A 291 18.46 10.75 5.09
N ILE A 292 17.27 11.30 4.89
CA ILE A 292 16.02 10.54 4.87
C ILE A 292 15.63 10.29 3.42
N GLU A 293 16.09 9.17 2.87
CA GLU A 293 15.82 8.70 1.51
C GLU A 293 15.40 7.22 1.51
N ASP A 294 14.93 6.74 0.36
CA ASP A 294 14.78 5.31 0.12
C ASP A 294 16.16 4.65 0.14
N SER A 295 16.30 3.57 0.89
CA SER A 295 17.49 2.73 0.95
C SER A 295 17.09 1.26 0.93
N GLU A 296 18.06 0.36 0.85
CA GLU A 296 17.82 -1.09 0.95
C GLU A 296 17.13 -1.48 2.26
N LEU A 297 17.32 -0.70 3.33
CA LEU A 297 16.76 -0.97 4.66
C LEU A 297 15.49 -0.19 4.97
N ARG A 298 15.20 0.87 4.19
CA ARG A 298 14.14 1.82 4.51
C ARG A 298 13.45 2.30 3.24
N ARG A 299 12.14 2.06 3.15
CA ARG A 299 11.27 2.71 2.16
C ARG A 299 10.63 3.96 2.76
N ILE A 300 10.68 5.08 2.07
CA ILE A 300 9.93 6.28 2.44
C ILE A 300 8.53 6.22 1.84
N LYS A 301 7.57 6.79 2.56
CA LYS A 301 6.15 6.67 2.19
C LYS A 301 5.82 7.38 0.88
N ASN A 302 6.36 8.59 0.68
CA ASN A 302 6.12 9.43 -0.50
C ASN A 302 7.44 10.10 -0.91
N LEU A 303 7.62 10.39 -2.21
CA LEU A 303 8.78 11.13 -2.73
C LEU A 303 9.03 12.47 -2.00
N SER A 304 7.96 13.17 -1.63
CA SER A 304 8.03 14.43 -0.87
C SER A 304 8.55 14.27 0.57
N SER A 305 8.79 13.04 1.04
CA SER A 305 9.38 12.78 2.36
C SER A 305 10.91 12.81 2.36
N ARG A 306 11.53 12.86 1.16
CA ARG A 306 12.98 12.97 1.00
C ARG A 306 13.46 14.29 1.59
N ARG A 307 14.42 14.23 2.51
CA ARG A 307 14.98 15.41 3.18
C ARG A 307 16.32 15.13 3.82
N LEU A 308 17.13 16.17 3.93
CA LEU A 308 18.28 16.22 4.82
C LEU A 308 17.86 16.91 6.13
N ILE A 309 18.25 16.35 7.27
CA ILE A 309 17.99 16.92 8.60
C ILE A 309 19.33 17.12 9.30
N PRO A 310 19.72 18.35 9.67
CA PRO A 310 20.94 18.57 10.46
C PRO A 310 20.95 17.76 11.76
N ILE A 311 22.10 17.19 12.10
CA ILE A 311 22.30 16.51 13.38
C ILE A 311 22.48 17.58 14.46
N HIS A 312 21.59 17.57 15.45
CA HIS A 312 21.63 18.53 16.55
C HIS A 312 22.94 18.38 17.36
N SER A 313 23.54 19.50 17.79
CA SER A 313 24.83 19.52 18.52
C SER A 313 24.83 18.60 19.74
N HIS A 314 23.75 18.60 20.53
CA HIS A 314 23.64 17.71 21.69
C HIS A 314 23.77 16.21 21.33
N LEU A 315 23.31 15.76 20.15
CA LEU A 315 23.54 14.37 19.73
C LEU A 315 25.02 14.11 19.44
N ILE A 316 25.71 15.11 18.87
CA ILE A 316 27.15 15.07 18.62
C ILE A 316 27.90 15.00 19.95
N ASP A 317 27.54 15.84 20.93
CA ASP A 317 28.13 15.87 22.27
C ASP A 317 27.94 14.54 23.03
N LEU A 318 26.81 13.87 22.81
CA LEU A 318 26.54 12.52 23.36
C LEU A 318 27.36 11.42 22.65
N GLY A 319 28.11 11.74 21.60
CA GLY A 319 28.97 10.82 20.85
C GLY A 319 28.27 10.08 19.71
N PHE A 320 27.21 10.64 19.12
CA PHE A 320 26.50 9.97 18.03
C PHE A 320 27.38 9.79 16.77
N LEU A 321 28.22 10.78 16.45
CA LEU A 321 29.12 10.65 15.29
C LEU A 321 30.18 9.58 15.50
N ASP A 322 30.67 9.41 16.73
CA ASP A 322 31.61 8.34 17.07
C ASP A 322 30.96 6.96 16.93
N TYR A 323 29.69 6.84 17.35
CA TYR A 323 28.87 5.65 17.15
C TYR A 323 28.72 5.30 15.67
N VAL A 324 28.43 6.30 14.82
CA VAL A 324 28.35 6.12 13.36
C VAL A 324 29.69 5.70 12.75
N GLN A 325 30.79 6.31 13.19
CA GLN A 325 32.12 5.95 12.70
C GLN A 325 32.50 4.51 13.08
N GLU A 326 32.18 4.07 14.30
CA GLU A 326 32.38 2.68 14.72
C GLU A 326 31.56 1.72 13.85
N ALA A 327 30.31 2.04 13.57
CA ALA A 327 29.47 1.25 12.66
C ALA A 327 30.07 1.13 11.26
N ARG A 328 30.63 2.24 10.71
CA ARG A 328 31.35 2.24 9.42
C ARG A 328 32.59 1.38 9.45
N ARG A 329 33.44 1.50 10.49
CA ARG A 329 34.65 0.67 10.66
C ARG A 329 34.31 -0.82 10.67
N ASN A 330 33.21 -1.17 11.34
CA ASN A 330 32.70 -2.54 11.42
C ASN A 330 31.90 -2.99 10.19
N LYS A 331 31.82 -2.16 9.14
CA LYS A 331 31.08 -2.43 7.90
C LYS A 331 29.62 -2.83 8.14
N GLN A 332 29.00 -2.25 9.16
CA GLN A 332 27.59 -2.49 9.45
C GLN A 332 26.72 -1.87 8.36
N THR A 333 25.66 -2.57 7.98
CA THR A 333 24.67 -2.06 7.02
C THR A 333 23.59 -1.22 7.70
N SER A 334 23.34 -1.45 8.99
CA SER A 334 22.37 -0.73 9.82
C SER A 334 23.04 -0.14 11.06
N LEU A 335 22.61 1.04 11.49
CA LEU A 335 23.00 1.61 12.79
C LEU A 335 22.32 0.92 13.97
N PHE A 336 21.15 0.30 13.77
CA PHE A 336 20.37 -0.31 14.85
C PHE A 336 19.91 -1.74 14.51
N PRO A 337 20.85 -2.67 14.26
CA PRO A 337 20.54 -4.03 13.81
C PRO A 337 19.62 -4.80 14.78
N GLU A 338 19.70 -4.53 16.08
CA GLU A 338 18.86 -5.13 17.11
C GLU A 338 17.38 -4.73 17.01
N LEU A 339 17.07 -3.65 16.28
CA LEU A 339 15.70 -3.20 16.02
C LEU A 339 15.07 -3.86 14.80
N TYR A 340 15.81 -4.69 14.07
CA TYR A 340 15.28 -5.45 12.93
C TYR A 340 14.29 -6.55 13.39
N GLU A 341 13.21 -6.72 12.63
CA GLU A 341 12.22 -7.78 12.81
C GLU A 341 12.06 -8.61 11.53
N ALA A 342 12.70 -9.80 11.50
CA ALA A 342 12.69 -10.71 10.36
C ALA A 342 11.26 -11.07 9.87
N GLY A 343 10.27 -11.15 10.76
CA GLY A 343 8.90 -11.52 10.39
C GLY A 343 8.10 -10.44 9.65
N ASN A 344 8.53 -9.17 9.69
CA ASN A 344 7.85 -8.05 9.01
C ASN A 344 8.76 -7.31 8.02
N ASP A 345 10.01 -7.75 7.90
CA ASP A 345 11.08 -7.08 7.14
C ASP A 345 11.09 -5.56 7.37
N ALA A 346 11.05 -5.17 8.65
CA ALA A 346 10.88 -3.78 9.05
C ALA A 346 11.62 -3.45 10.34
N PHE A 347 11.97 -2.17 10.50
CA PHE A 347 12.60 -1.62 11.69
C PHE A 347 11.61 -0.82 12.55
N GLY A 348 11.89 -0.71 13.85
CA GLY A 348 11.30 0.32 14.72
C GLY A 348 10.11 -0.09 15.58
N ARG A 349 9.46 -1.23 15.34
CA ARG A 349 8.33 -1.68 16.19
C ARG A 349 8.77 -1.97 17.63
N LYS A 350 9.98 -2.51 17.86
CA LYS A 350 10.57 -2.68 19.20
C LYS A 350 10.77 -1.38 19.97
N VAL A 351 11.04 -0.26 19.29
CA VAL A 351 11.23 1.05 19.93
C VAL A 351 9.93 1.59 20.52
N GLY A 352 8.79 1.29 19.90
CA GLY A 352 7.48 1.79 20.35
C GLY A 352 6.71 0.81 21.25
N ARG A 353 7.37 -0.20 21.81
CA ARG A 353 6.75 -1.26 22.61
C ARG A 353 7.20 -1.23 24.05
#